data_AF-A0A3S1CCL3-F1
#
_entry.id   AF-A0A3S1CCL3-F1
#
_cell.length_a   1.000
_cell.length_b   1.000
_cell.length_c   1.000
_cell.angle_alpha   90.00
_cell.angle_beta   90.00
_cell.angle_gamma   90.00
#
_symmetry.space_group_name_H-M   'P 1'
#
loop_
_entity.id
_entity.type
_entity.pdbx_description
1 polymer ?
#
loop_
_entity_poly.entity_id
_entity_poly.type
_entity_poly.pdbx_seq_one_letter_code
_entity_poly.pdbx_strand_id
1 'polypeptide(L)'
;MDGGAGGGGSGRTYGFTVEELGHLMEHRSREGCDLLKSDKYGGVNNMCRLLKTDTNNGLDGSDLEERRKMFGSNVIPPKPPKSFLQLVWEALQDVTLIILIV
;
A
#
# COMPACT_ATOMS: atom_id res chain seq x y z
N MET A 1 1.39 -12.86 42.69
CA MET A 1 1.99 -13.77 41.69
C MET A 1 1.57 -13.23 40.34
N ASP A 2 2.36 -12.29 39.83
CA ASP A 2 2.24 -11.72 38.50
C ASP A 2 2.46 -12.81 37.44
N GLY A 3 1.44 -13.06 36.63
CA GLY A 3 1.52 -13.92 35.46
C GLY A 3 1.38 -13.07 34.20
N GLY A 4 2.48 -12.43 33.80
CA GLY A 4 2.59 -11.79 32.49
C GLY A 4 2.60 -12.85 31.39
N ALA A 5 1.46 -12.99 30.70
CA ALA A 5 1.39 -13.73 29.45
C ALA A 5 1.75 -12.79 28.30
N GLY A 6 3.04 -12.76 27.96
CA GLY A 6 3.50 -12.21 26.68
C GLY A 6 2.97 -13.08 25.53
N GLY A 7 1.85 -12.67 24.94
CA GLY A 7 1.35 -13.22 23.69
C GLY A 7 2.25 -12.78 22.55
N GLY A 8 3.24 -13.63 22.22
CA GLY A 8 4.14 -13.43 21.09
C GLY A 8 3.39 -13.43 19.76
N GLY A 9 3.09 -12.24 19.25
CA GLY A 9 2.66 -12.06 17.87
C GLY A 9 3.80 -12.36 16.92
N SER A 10 3.96 -13.63 16.53
CA SER A 10 4.82 -14.02 15.42
C SER A 10 4.16 -13.56 14.12
N GLY A 11 4.27 -12.26 13.81
CA GLY A 11 3.78 -11.71 12.55
C GLY A 11 4.38 -12.50 11.38
N ARG A 12 3.53 -12.98 10.47
CA ARG A 12 3.99 -13.64 9.24
C ARG A 12 4.96 -12.71 8.52
N THR A 13 6.24 -13.08 8.47
CA THR A 13 7.22 -12.39 7.62
C THR A 13 6.97 -12.81 6.18
N TYR A 14 6.78 -11.83 5.30
CA TYR A 14 6.72 -12.04 3.85
C TYR A 14 8.11 -11.85 3.26
N GLY A 15 8.38 -12.55 2.16
CA GLY A 15 9.67 -12.48 1.47
C GLY A 15 9.80 -11.34 0.46
N PHE A 16 8.82 -10.44 0.42
CA PHE A 16 8.79 -9.25 -0.43
C PHE A 16 8.39 -8.04 0.40
N THR A 17 9.02 -6.90 0.13
CA THR A 17 8.56 -5.61 0.63
C THR A 17 7.67 -4.87 -0.36
N VAL A 18 6.95 -3.85 0.09
CA VAL A 18 6.10 -3.02 -0.78
C VAL A 18 6.95 -2.28 -1.82
N GLU A 19 8.15 -1.85 -1.43
CA GLU A 19 9.09 -1.16 -2.31
C GLU A 19 9.59 -2.06 -3.43
N GLU A 20 9.90 -3.33 -3.13
CA GLU A 20 10.32 -4.30 -4.14
C GLU A 20 9.20 -4.61 -5.14
N LEU A 21 7.97 -4.74 -4.65
CA LEU A 21 6.79 -4.92 -5.51
C LEU A 21 6.54 -3.67 -6.36
N GLY A 22 6.72 -2.47 -5.80
CA GLY A 22 6.63 -1.21 -6.53
C GLY A 22 7.65 -1.11 -7.66
N HIS A 23 8.92 -1.39 -7.35
CA HIS A 23 10.00 -1.42 -8.34
C HIS A 23 9.74 -2.43 -9.47
N LEU A 24 9.14 -3.59 -9.16
CA LEU A 24 8.75 -4.55 -10.20
C LEU A 24 7.63 -3.98 -11.10
N MET A 25 6.66 -3.28 -10.53
CA MET A 25 5.53 -2.68 -11.25
C MET A 25 5.94 -1.48 -12.13
N GLU A 26 7.05 -0.82 -11.82
CA GLU A 26 7.63 0.24 -12.67
C GLU A 26 8.09 -0.30 -14.03
N HIS A 27 8.54 -1.56 -14.08
CA HIS A 27 9.00 -2.23 -15.29
C HIS A 27 7.82 -2.87 -16.02
N ARG A 28 7.56 -2.45 -17.26
CA ARG A 28 6.39 -2.90 -18.03
C ARG A 28 6.74 -4.02 -19.02
N SER A 29 5.76 -4.87 -19.30
CA SER A 29 5.81 -5.88 -20.36
C SER A 29 7.01 -6.83 -20.22
N ARG A 30 7.91 -6.85 -21.22
CA ARG A 30 9.01 -7.81 -21.31
C ARG A 30 10.08 -7.58 -20.24
N GLU A 31 10.39 -6.32 -19.94
CA GLU A 31 11.41 -5.96 -18.94
C GLU A 31 11.02 -6.40 -17.54
N GLY A 32 9.74 -6.23 -17.16
CA GLY A 32 9.22 -6.72 -15.89
C GLY A 32 9.24 -8.25 -15.80
N CYS A 33 8.94 -8.94 -16.91
CA CYS A 33 9.01 -10.40 -16.96
C CYS A 33 10.44 -10.92 -16.86
N ASP A 34 11.39 -10.27 -17.52
CA ASP A 34 12.81 -10.64 -17.49
C ASP A 34 13.42 -10.34 -16.11
N LEU A 35 13.05 -9.21 -15.49
CA LEU A 35 13.41 -8.89 -14.11
C LEU A 35 12.85 -9.93 -13.14
N LEU A 36 11.58 -10.32 -13.27
CA LEU A 36 10.99 -11.35 -12.42
C LEU A 36 11.68 -12.72 -12.58
N LYS A 37 12.09 -13.06 -13.80
CA LYS A 37 12.83 -14.30 -14.10
C LYS A 37 14.30 -14.26 -13.71
N SER A 38 14.84 -13.08 -13.42
CA SER A 38 16.23 -12.94 -12.95
C SER A 38 16.46 -13.74 -11.66
N ASP A 39 17.74 -14.07 -11.41
CA ASP A 39 18.15 -14.83 -10.23
C ASP A 39 17.73 -14.19 -8.90
N LYS A 40 17.46 -12.86 -8.89
CA LYS A 40 16.99 -12.15 -7.72
C LYS A 40 15.61 -12.66 -7.24
N TYR A 41 14.68 -12.85 -8.17
CA TYR A 41 13.29 -13.18 -7.82
C TYR A 41 12.90 -14.62 -8.17
N GLY A 42 13.65 -15.30 -9.05
CA GLY A 42 13.46 -16.73 -9.32
C GLY A 42 12.11 -17.06 -9.99
N GLY A 43 11.49 -16.09 -10.66
CA GLY A 43 10.24 -16.26 -11.41
C GLY A 43 8.96 -16.28 -10.57
N VAL A 44 7.85 -16.54 -11.25
CA VAL A 44 6.48 -16.48 -10.69
C VAL A 44 6.28 -17.45 -9.53
N ASN A 45 6.81 -18.67 -9.62
CA ASN A 45 6.64 -19.67 -8.56
C ASN A 45 7.29 -19.24 -7.24
N ASN A 46 8.50 -18.69 -7.30
CA ASN A 46 9.17 -18.20 -6.11
C ASN A 46 8.48 -16.93 -5.58
N MET A 47 7.96 -16.07 -6.47
CA MET A 47 7.13 -14.94 -6.07
C MET A 47 5.89 -15.37 -5.27
N CYS A 48 5.13 -16.35 -5.77
CA CYS A 48 3.98 -16.90 -5.07
C CYS A 48 4.35 -17.49 -3.71
N ARG A 49 5.49 -18.19 -3.62
CA ARG A 49 6.02 -18.73 -2.36
C ARG A 49 6.36 -17.62 -1.36
N LEU A 50 7.06 -16.57 -1.79
CA LEU A 50 7.47 -15.45 -0.94
C LEU A 50 6.27 -14.58 -0.49
N LEU A 51 5.25 -14.47 -1.34
CA LEU A 51 3.96 -13.81 -1.02
C LEU A 51 2.97 -14.74 -0.30
N LYS A 52 3.35 -16.00 -0.07
CA LYS A 52 2.52 -17.04 0.56
C LYS A 52 1.13 -17.14 -0.10
N THR A 53 1.09 -17.19 -1.42
CA THR A 53 -0.15 -17.40 -2.20
C THR A 53 -0.01 -18.65 -3.04
N ASP A 54 -1.12 -19.35 -3.25
CA ASP A 54 -1.16 -20.45 -4.21
C ASP A 54 -1.26 -19.89 -5.64
N THR A 55 -0.63 -20.57 -6.59
CA THR A 55 -0.64 -20.17 -8.01
C THR A 55 -1.96 -20.46 -8.70
N ASN A 56 -2.74 -21.44 -8.23
CA ASN A 56 -3.98 -21.86 -8.86
C ASN A 56 -5.22 -21.39 -8.08
N ASN A 57 -5.16 -21.45 -6.76
CA ASN A 57 -6.29 -21.21 -5.85
C ASN A 57 -6.19 -19.86 -5.13
N GLY A 58 -5.04 -19.18 -5.18
CA GLY A 58 -4.85 -17.87 -4.56
C GLY A 58 -4.79 -17.90 -3.03
N LEU A 59 -5.52 -16.99 -2.39
CA LEU A 59 -5.58 -16.81 -0.93
C LEU A 59 -6.88 -17.37 -0.37
N ASP A 60 -6.81 -18.01 0.79
CA ASP A 60 -7.96 -18.60 1.49
C ASP A 60 -8.74 -17.60 2.37
N GLY A 61 -8.22 -16.37 2.52
CA GLY A 61 -8.85 -15.31 3.29
C GLY A 61 -8.53 -15.32 4.80
N SER A 62 -7.80 -16.31 5.29
CA SER A 62 -7.48 -16.44 6.72
C SER A 62 -6.46 -15.41 7.24
N ASP A 63 -5.64 -14.86 6.34
CA ASP A 63 -4.52 -13.98 6.67
C ASP A 63 -4.68 -12.54 6.13
N LEU A 64 -5.90 -12.12 5.79
CA LEU A 64 -6.16 -10.81 5.17
C LEU A 64 -5.79 -9.62 6.06
N GLU A 65 -6.06 -9.69 7.36
CA GLU A 65 -5.71 -8.61 8.30
C GLU A 65 -4.20 -8.45 8.44
N GLU A 66 -3.47 -9.56 8.53
CA GLU A 66 -2.00 -9.55 8.60
C GLU A 66 -1.39 -9.00 7.31
N ARG A 67 -1.92 -9.40 6.14
CA ARG A 67 -1.52 -8.86 4.84
C ARG A 67 -1.77 -7.35 4.77
N ARG A 68 -2.93 -6.88 5.22
CA ARG A 68 -3.23 -5.43 5.23
C ARG A 68 -2.29 -4.67 6.16
N LYS A 69 -1.86 -5.27 7.28
CA LYS A 69 -0.87 -4.67 8.18
C LYS A 69 0.52 -4.57 7.54
N MET A 70 0.92 -5.57 6.75
CA MET A 70 2.23 -5.61 6.09
C MET A 70 2.29 -4.75 4.82
N PHE A 71 1.31 -4.91 3.93
CA PHE A 71 1.33 -4.31 2.59
C PHE A 71 0.49 -3.03 2.46
N GLY A 72 -0.29 -2.71 3.50
CA GLY A 72 -1.24 -1.61 3.47
C GLY A 72 -2.57 -1.98 2.83
N SER A 73 -3.45 -1.00 2.74
CA SER A 73 -4.78 -1.13 2.13
C SER A 73 -4.71 -0.75 0.65
N ASN A 74 -5.35 -1.54 -0.22
CA ASN A 74 -5.52 -1.19 -1.64
C ASN A 74 -6.65 -0.15 -1.83
N VAL A 75 -6.51 0.99 -1.17
CA VAL A 75 -7.46 2.11 -1.24
C VAL A 75 -6.65 3.37 -1.48
N ILE A 76 -6.96 4.07 -2.57
CA ILE A 76 -6.40 5.40 -2.82
C ILE A 76 -7.06 6.35 -1.82
N PRO A 77 -6.31 6.94 -0.87
CA PRO A 77 -6.91 7.81 0.13
C PRO A 77 -7.55 9.01 -0.57
N PRO A 78 -8.82 9.35 -0.25
CA PRO A 78 -9.45 10.51 -0.83
C PRO A 78 -8.70 11.77 -0.37
N LYS A 79 -8.57 12.74 -1.26
CA LYS A 79 -8.03 14.05 -0.89
C LYS A 79 -8.89 14.62 0.25
N PRO A 80 -8.29 15.03 1.39
CA PRO A 80 -9.08 15.61 2.47
C PRO A 80 -9.82 16.84 1.95
N PRO A 81 -11.10 17.02 2.31
CA PRO A 81 -11.85 18.20 1.92
C PRO A 81 -11.19 19.45 2.50
N LYS A 82 -11.33 20.59 1.80
CA LYS A 82 -10.91 21.87 2.37
C LYS A 82 -11.76 22.17 3.60
N SER A 83 -11.12 22.65 4.66
CA SER A 83 -11.84 23.12 5.84
C SER A 83 -12.66 24.38 5.54
N PHE A 84 -13.70 24.64 6.34
CA PHE A 84 -14.48 25.87 6.23
C PHE A 84 -13.59 27.13 6.29
N LEU A 85 -12.61 27.18 7.19
CA LEU A 85 -11.69 28.32 7.30
C LEU A 85 -10.78 28.48 6.08
N GLN A 86 -10.32 27.39 5.46
CA GLN A 86 -9.58 27.47 4.21
C GLN A 86 -10.45 28.01 3.08
N LEU A 87 -11.72 27.61 3.01
CA LEU A 87 -12.67 28.12 2.02
C LEU A 87 -12.95 29.61 2.22
N VAL A 88 -13.13 30.05 3.47
CA VAL A 88 -13.32 31.47 3.80
C VAL A 88 -12.06 32.28 3.46
N TRP A 89 -10.87 31.77 3.78
CA TRP A 89 -9.61 32.43 3.47
C TRP A 89 -9.39 32.56 1.95
N GLU A 90 -9.68 31.50 1.19
CA GLU A 90 -9.64 31.53 -0.29
C GLU A 90 -10.65 32.54 -0.84
N ALA A 91 -11.87 32.60 -0.30
CA ALA A 91 -12.90 33.54 -0.75
C ALA A 91 -12.54 35.00 -0.44
N LEU A 92 -11.84 35.28 0.66
CA LEU A 92 -11.40 36.63 1.02
C LEU A 92 -10.28 37.16 0.11
N GLN A 93 -9.54 36.28 -0.57
CA GLN A 93 -8.47 36.66 -1.51
C GLN A 93 -8.95 36.83 -2.95
N ASP A 94 -10.25 36.71 -3.20
CA ASP A 94 -10.82 36.92 -4.53
C ASP A 94 -10.85 38.41 -4.89
N VAL A 95 -10.08 38.80 -5.91
CA VAL A 95 -9.97 40.18 -6.38
C VAL A 95 -11.31 40.76 -6.82
N THR A 96 -12.19 39.93 -7.39
CA THR A 96 -13.54 40.35 -7.80
C THR A 96 -14.36 40.75 -6.59
N LEU A 97 -14.35 39.93 -5.52
CA LEU A 97 -15.04 40.26 -4.26
C LEU A 97 -14.43 41.50 -3.59
N ILE A 98 -13.11 41.64 -3.59
CA ILE A 98 -12.42 42.81 -3.01
C ILE A 98 -12.83 44.10 -3.73
N ILE A 99 -12.88 44.10 -5.06
CA ILE A 99 -13.29 45.29 -5.84
C ILE A 99 -14.74 45.69 -5.55
N LEU A 100 -15.64 44.73 -5.31
CA LEU A 100 -17.04 45.01 -5.00
C LEU A 100 -17.27 45.57 -3.59
N ILE A 101 -16.33 45.36 -2.65
CA ILE A 101 -16.43 45.78 -1.26
C ILE A 101 -15.83 47.18 -1.02
N VAL A 102 -14.89 47.61 -1.88
CA VAL A 102 -14.22 48.93 -1.83
C VAL A 102 -15.11 50.05 -2.39
#